data_AF-A0A8S9XRP1-F1
#
_entry.id   AF-A0A8S9XRP1-F1
#
_cell.length_a   1.000
_cell.length_b   1.000
_cell.length_c   1.000
_cell.angle_alpha   90.00
_cell.angle_beta   90.00
_cell.angle_gamma   90.00
#
_symmetry.space_group_name_H-M   'P 1'
#
loop_
_entity.id
_entity.type
_entity.pdbx_description
1 polymer ?
#
loop_
_entity_poly.entity_id
_entity_poly.type
_entity_poly.pdbx_seq_one_letter_code
_entity_poly.pdbx_strand_id
1 'polypeptide(L)'
;MECQKTSDFYRTGSLPNRFECPQVFQHYGCQQPPRHPQYRTTSMAYGFSPPTIHTVPSAYYPKLNTFTKSRGSGAIKSCSLNI
;
A
#
# COMPACT_ATOMS: atom_id res chain seq x y z
N MET A 1 15.71 -16.55 5.54
CA MET A 1 15.98 -15.31 4.78
C MET A 1 15.56 -14.15 5.64
N GLU A 2 16.49 -13.27 5.96
CA GLU A 2 16.25 -12.10 6.81
C GLU A 2 15.56 -11.00 5.98
N CYS A 3 14.49 -10.38 6.50
CA CYS A 3 13.88 -9.20 5.88
C CYS A 3 14.88 -8.05 5.91
N GLN A 4 15.23 -7.49 4.75
CA GLN A 4 15.90 -6.18 4.70
C GLN A 4 14.88 -5.11 5.07
N LYS A 5 15.06 -4.50 6.24
CA LYS A 5 14.15 -3.45 6.72
C LYS A 5 14.57 -2.10 6.18
N THR A 6 13.62 -1.22 5.92
CA THR A 6 13.93 0.15 5.49
C THR A 6 14.57 0.99 6.59
N SER A 7 14.20 0.79 7.86
CA SER A 7 14.81 1.49 9.00
C SER A 7 16.30 1.19 9.20
N ASP A 8 16.77 0.02 8.75
CA ASP A 8 18.18 -0.35 8.86
C ASP A 8 19.07 0.48 7.92
N PHE A 9 18.52 1.00 6.81
CA PHE A 9 19.26 1.75 5.78
C PHE A 9 18.93 3.25 5.77
N TYR A 10 17.72 3.61 6.20
CA TYR A 10 17.23 4.98 6.12
C TYR A 10 16.63 5.43 7.44
N ARG A 11 16.68 6.74 7.68
CA ARG A 11 15.93 7.34 8.79
C ARG A 11 14.43 7.32 8.44
N THR A 12 13.70 6.43 9.07
CA THR A 12 12.26 6.25 8.85
C THR A 12 11.43 6.81 10.01
N GLY A 13 10.18 7.16 9.71
CA GLY A 13 9.16 7.43 10.73
C GLY A 13 8.48 6.14 11.21
N SER A 14 7.29 6.24 11.81
CA SER A 14 6.46 5.07 12.13
C SER A 14 5.88 4.45 10.85
N LEU A 15 6.67 3.64 10.15
CA LEU A 15 6.24 3.00 8.91
C LEU A 15 5.36 1.77 9.20
N PRO A 16 4.27 1.58 8.44
CA PRO A 16 3.57 0.31 8.40
C PRO A 16 4.51 -0.83 8.01
N ASN A 17 4.29 -2.02 8.59
CA ASN A 17 5.13 -3.20 8.37
C ASN A 17 5.37 -3.53 6.88
N ARG A 18 4.38 -3.29 6.02
CA ARG A 18 4.53 -3.52 4.57
C ARG A 18 5.56 -2.63 3.87
N PHE A 19 5.75 -1.40 4.37
CA PHE A 19 6.77 -0.48 3.85
C PHE A 19 8.10 -0.66 4.60
N GLU A 20 8.04 -1.14 5.84
CA GLU A 20 9.21 -1.52 6.62
C GLU A 20 9.93 -2.73 6.01
N CYS A 21 9.17 -3.77 5.62
CA CYS A 21 9.66 -4.95 4.93
C CYS A 21 9.01 -5.06 3.53
N PRO A 22 9.57 -4.45 2.48
CA PRO A 22 8.99 -4.47 1.13
C PRO A 22 8.88 -5.88 0.52
N GLN A 23 9.57 -6.87 1.09
CA GLN A 23 9.50 -8.27 0.68
C GLN A 23 8.11 -8.88 0.81
N VAL A 24 7.20 -8.26 1.59
CA VAL A 24 5.80 -8.72 1.70
C VAL A 24 5.00 -8.49 0.40
N PHE A 25 5.48 -7.64 -0.51
CA PHE A 25 4.86 -7.39 -1.81
C PHE A 25 5.12 -8.57 -2.75
N GLN A 26 4.05 -9.27 -3.14
CA GLN A 26 4.09 -10.50 -3.94
C GLN A 26 3.29 -10.37 -5.24
N HIS A 27 3.42 -11.36 -6.12
CA HIS A 27 2.71 -11.52 -7.40
C HIS A 27 3.12 -10.54 -8.52
N TYR A 28 4.29 -9.92 -8.41
CA TYR A 28 4.86 -9.09 -9.47
C TYR A 28 5.30 -9.93 -10.67
N GLY A 29 5.39 -9.32 -11.85
CA GLY A 29 5.69 -10.02 -13.10
C GLY A 29 6.99 -10.86 -13.05
N CYS A 30 8.02 -10.41 -12.33
CA CYS A 30 9.26 -11.17 -12.17
C CYS A 30 9.15 -12.40 -11.24
N GLN A 31 8.10 -12.46 -10.42
CA GLN A 31 7.79 -13.58 -9.51
C GLN A 31 6.84 -14.59 -10.14
N GLN A 32 6.22 -14.25 -11.28
CA GLN A 32 5.33 -15.15 -12.03
C GLN A 32 6.14 -16.07 -12.96
N PRO A 33 5.55 -17.21 -13.37
CA PRO A 33 6.17 -18.08 -14.36
C PRO A 33 6.57 -17.30 -15.62
N PRO A 34 7.77 -17.57 -16.18
CA PRO A 34 8.26 -16.84 -17.34
C PRO A 34 7.33 -17.06 -18.53
N ARG A 35 6.76 -15.95 -19.03
CA ARG A 35 5.98 -15.93 -20.27
C ARG A 35 6.90 -15.98 -21.47
N HIS A 36 6.45 -16.66 -22.52
CA HIS A 36 7.20 -16.77 -23.76
C HIS A 36 7.58 -15.38 -24.29
N PRO A 37 8.86 -15.13 -24.63
CA PRO A 37 9.33 -13.79 -24.99
C PRO A 37 8.57 -13.12 -26.13
N GLN A 38 8.08 -13.91 -27.11
CA GLN A 38 7.33 -13.41 -28.27
C GLN A 38 5.94 -12.86 -27.91
N TYR A 39 5.39 -13.21 -26.74
CA TYR A 39 4.08 -12.71 -26.27
C TYR A 39 4.21 -11.62 -25.21
N ARG A 40 5.37 -10.95 -25.10
CA ARG A 40 5.55 -9.80 -24.23
C ARG A 40 5.03 -8.53 -24.89
N THR A 41 4.14 -7.83 -24.21
CA THR A 41 3.69 -6.48 -24.61
C THR A 41 4.39 -5.42 -23.76
N THR A 42 4.42 -4.19 -24.26
CA THR A 42 4.97 -3.04 -23.52
C THR A 42 4.20 -2.76 -22.22
N SER A 43 2.88 -3.01 -22.21
CA SER A 43 2.05 -2.88 -21.02
C SER A 43 2.46 -3.82 -19.88
N MET A 44 3.10 -4.96 -20.17
CA MET A 44 3.58 -5.90 -19.15
C MET A 44 4.79 -5.39 -18.38
N ALA A 45 5.43 -4.30 -18.82
CA ALA A 45 6.48 -3.65 -18.03
C ALA A 45 5.91 -3.00 -16.75
N TYR A 46 4.64 -2.56 -16.79
CA TYR A 46 3.97 -2.06 -15.60
C TYR A 46 3.71 -3.20 -14.61
N GLY A 47 4.11 -2.99 -13.34
CA GLY A 47 3.97 -4.01 -12.31
C GLY A 47 4.89 -5.23 -12.47
N PHE A 48 5.91 -5.14 -13.33
CA PHE A 48 6.86 -6.25 -13.52
C PHE A 48 7.77 -6.45 -12.30
N SER A 49 8.29 -5.36 -11.73
CA SER A 49 9.26 -5.40 -10.63
C SER A 49 8.61 -5.01 -9.29
N PRO A 50 8.85 -5.75 -8.20
CA PRO A 50 8.37 -5.40 -6.87
C PRO A 50 9.10 -4.17 -6.32
N PRO A 51 8.48 -3.44 -5.37
CA PRO A 51 9.14 -2.36 -4.65
C PRO A 51 10.27 -2.91 -3.76
N THR A 52 11.28 -2.08 -3.52
CA THR A 52 12.44 -2.39 -2.69
C THR A 52 12.60 -1.34 -1.60
N ILE A 53 13.56 -1.53 -0.70
CA ILE A 53 13.86 -0.56 0.37
C ILE A 53 14.19 0.85 -0.15
N HIS A 54 14.62 0.95 -1.41
CA HIS A 54 15.01 2.21 -2.05
C HIS A 54 13.86 2.89 -2.82
N THR A 55 12.72 2.19 -3.00
CA THR A 55 11.57 2.74 -3.76
C THR A 55 10.34 3.00 -2.89
N VAL A 56 10.25 2.37 -1.71
CA VAL A 56 9.19 2.65 -0.73
C VAL A 56 9.42 3.99 -0.01
N PRO A 57 8.36 4.64 0.50
CA PRO A 57 8.49 5.91 1.22
C PRO A 57 9.13 5.74 2.60
N SER A 58 9.90 6.73 3.04
CA SER A 58 10.51 6.77 4.38
C SER A 58 9.55 7.19 5.51
N ALA A 59 8.43 7.81 5.16
CA ALA A 59 7.35 8.17 6.09
C ALA A 59 5.97 7.98 5.45
N TYR A 60 4.99 7.57 6.25
CA TYR A 60 3.61 7.34 5.79
C TYR A 60 2.62 7.88 6.82
N TYR A 61 1.76 8.82 6.38
CA TYR A 61 0.75 9.47 7.22
C TYR A 61 -0.65 9.09 6.74
N PRO A 62 -1.24 7.99 7.25
CA PRO A 62 -2.58 7.58 6.85
C PRO A 62 -3.63 8.56 7.38
N LYS A 63 -4.65 8.84 6.56
CA LYS A 63 -5.86 9.51 7.04
C LYS A 63 -6.72 8.50 7.80
N LEU A 64 -6.92 8.72 9.10
CA LEU A 64 -7.76 7.88 9.94
C LEU A 64 -9.22 8.34 9.84
N ASN A 65 -10.07 7.51 9.25
CA ASN A 65 -11.51 7.80 9.10
C ASN A 65 -12.34 7.13 10.21
N THR A 66 -11.75 6.81 11.36
CA THR A 66 -12.42 6.11 12.48
C THR A 66 -13.65 6.88 12.97
N PHE A 67 -13.51 8.20 13.17
CA PHE A 67 -14.61 9.08 13.59
C PHE A 67 -15.74 9.17 12.55
N THR A 68 -15.39 9.32 11.27
CA THR A 68 -16.40 9.41 10.20
C THR A 68 -17.15 8.09 10.05
N LYS A 69 -16.46 6.95 10.19
CA LYS A 69 -17.08 5.63 10.20
C LYS A 69 -18.03 5.45 11.38
N SER A 70 -17.65 5.90 12.59
CA SER A 70 -18.50 5.78 13.78
C SER A 70 -19.75 6.66 13.70
N ARG A 71 -19.65 7.83 13.06
CA ARG A 71 -20.78 8.76 12.89
C ARG A 71 -21.81 8.29 11.85
N GLY A 72 -21.47 7.27 11.05
CA GLY A 72 -22.30 6.82 9.93
C GLY A 72 -22.26 7.81 8.76
N SER A 73 -22.36 7.29 7.54
CA SER A 73 -22.52 8.11 6.34
C SER A 73 -23.99 8.19 5.98
N GLY A 74 -24.56 9.39 5.90
CA GLY A 74 -25.96 9.55 5.50
C GLY A 74 -26.49 10.96 5.69
N ALA A 75 -27.69 11.21 5.16
CA ALA A 75 -28.39 12.47 5.36
C ALA A 75 -28.92 12.56 6.80
N ILE A 76 -28.57 13.64 7.49
CA ILE A 76 -29.10 13.95 8.83
C ILE A 76 -30.58 14.34 8.66
N LYS A 77 -31.46 13.78 9.51
CA LYS A 77 -32.89 14.14 9.54
C LYS A 77 -33.28 14.67 10.91
N SER A 78 -33.98 15.80 10.92
CA SER A 78 -34.58 16.37 12.12
C SER A 78 -36.03 15.90 12.23
N CYS A 79 -36.35 15.15 13.28
CA CYS A 79 -37.72 14.68 13.58
C CYS A 79 -38.25 15.25 14.91
N SER A 80 -37.69 16.37 15.38
CA SER A 80 -38.16 17.06 16.59
C SER A 80 -39.45 17.83 16.31
N LEU A 81 -40.42 17.76 17.23
CA LEU A 81 -41.62 18.58 17.21
C LEU A 81 -41.29 19.99 17.74
N ASN A 82 -41.72 21.03 17.03
CA ASN A 82 -41.68 22.39 17.56
C ASN A 82 -42.98 22.64 18.33
N ILE A 83 -42.87 22.89 19.63
CA ILE A 83 -43.99 23.19 20.53
C ILE A 83 -44.03 24.69 20.79
#